data_AF-A0A956BI21-F1
#
_entry.id   AF-A0A956BI21-F1
#
_cell.length_a   1.000
_cell.length_b   1.000
_cell.length_c   1.000
_cell.angle_alpha   90.00
_cell.angle_beta   90.00
_cell.angle_gamma   90.00
#
_symmetry.space_group_name_H-M   'P 1'
#
loop_
_entity.id
_entity.type
_entity.pdbx_description
1 polymer ?
#
loop_
_entity_poly.entity_id
_entity_poly.type
_entity_poly.pdbx_seq_one_letter_code
_entity_poly.pdbx_strand_id
1 'polypeptide(L)'
;YGGTIKPGCYKDKALDVVSAFQSYGQFLAGEIDEHERQEIVRRACPGAGACGGMYTANTMALAIETLGMTLPYSSSTPAEDERKHRECLAAGPAIKRLLELDLKPRDIMTRTAFENAMVAVSVLGGSTNAVLHLIAMSRAVGVNLTLEDFQKVSDRTPLLANLKPSGKYVMADVDSIGGTPAVLRYLLDKGLIDGSCMTVTGATLADNLASVAPLEFETQDIIRPLEDPIKPSGHIQILWGSLAPTGAVAKITGKEGERFSGPAKVFDQEEAMLAALEKGKISKGDVIVIRYEGPKGGPGMPEMLTPTSAIMGAGLGQDVALITDGRFSGGSHGFIVGHITPEAQEGGPIALVEDGDTITIDAIDNVIELDISADELERRRSNWTAPESKA
;
A
#
# COMPACT_ATOMS: atom_id res chain seq x y z
N TYR A 1 13.12 12.07 -5.11
CA TYR A 1 12.38 11.79 -3.86
C TYR A 1 13.14 12.41 -2.67
N GLY A 2 12.45 12.99 -1.70
CA GLY A 2 13.10 13.68 -0.55
C GLY A 2 13.84 12.75 0.41
N GLY A 3 13.52 11.45 0.40
CA GLY A 3 14.15 10.43 1.23
C GLY A 3 13.28 9.95 2.38
N THR A 4 13.55 8.72 2.82
CA THR A 4 12.88 8.09 3.96
C THR A 4 13.42 8.63 5.28
N ILE A 5 12.58 8.73 6.30
CA ILE A 5 13.01 8.95 7.69
C ILE A 5 13.77 7.72 8.19
N LYS A 6 14.76 7.93 9.08
CA LYS A 6 15.39 6.84 9.83
C LYS A 6 14.47 6.37 10.97
N PRO A 7 14.51 5.09 11.36
CA PRO A 7 13.70 4.59 12.47
C PRO A 7 14.11 5.24 13.79
N GLY A 8 13.12 5.52 14.64
CA GLY A 8 13.33 5.88 16.04
C GLY A 8 13.78 4.69 16.88
N CYS A 9 14.10 4.91 18.15
CA CYS A 9 14.47 3.83 19.07
C CYS A 9 13.97 4.08 20.49
N TYR A 10 13.39 3.04 21.10
CA TYR A 10 13.00 3.03 22.51
C TYR A 10 13.13 1.61 23.08
N LYS A 11 13.81 1.45 24.23
CA LYS A 11 14.07 0.14 24.87
C LYS A 11 14.62 -0.92 23.89
N ASP A 12 15.59 -0.51 23.07
CA ASP A 12 16.21 -1.34 22.02
C ASP A 12 15.25 -1.84 20.92
N LYS A 13 14.04 -1.27 20.84
CA LYS A 13 13.07 -1.52 19.78
C LYS A 13 13.06 -0.36 18.80
N ALA A 14 13.16 -0.68 17.51
CA ALA A 14 12.97 0.29 16.45
C ALA A 14 11.51 0.78 16.41
N LEU A 15 11.34 2.10 16.39
CA LEU A 15 10.05 2.77 16.31
C LEU A 15 9.88 3.47 14.96
N ASP A 16 8.62 3.67 14.59
CA ASP A 16 8.20 4.46 13.44
C ASP A 16 6.85 5.12 13.72
N VAL A 17 6.32 5.86 12.74
CA VAL A 17 5.02 6.54 12.88
C VAL A 17 3.88 5.56 13.21
N VAL A 18 3.90 4.34 12.66
CA VAL A 18 2.89 3.32 12.94
C VAL A 18 2.97 2.85 14.40
N SER A 19 4.16 2.78 14.97
CA SER A 19 4.36 2.50 16.40
C SER A 19 3.64 3.53 17.27
N ALA A 20 3.69 4.82 16.89
CA ALA A 20 2.96 5.88 17.61
C ALA A 20 1.44 5.70 17.51
N PHE A 21 0.90 5.35 16.33
CA PHE A 21 -0.54 5.09 16.17
C PHE A 21 -1.01 3.84 16.91
N GLN A 22 -0.26 2.73 16.82
CA GLN A 22 -0.59 1.48 17.52
C GLN A 22 -0.55 1.63 19.04
N SER A 23 0.30 2.52 19.57
CA SER A 23 0.40 2.77 21.01
C SER A 23 -0.94 3.17 21.65
N TYR A 24 -1.84 3.81 20.91
CA TYR A 24 -3.18 4.13 21.42
C TYR A 24 -4.05 2.88 21.61
N GLY A 25 -4.06 1.97 20.62
CA GLY A 25 -4.79 0.70 20.75
C GLY A 25 -4.20 -0.17 21.88
N GLN A 26 -2.88 -0.23 22.00
CA GLN A 26 -2.19 -0.94 23.09
C GLN A 26 -2.55 -0.38 24.48
N PHE A 27 -2.66 0.94 24.59
CA PHE A 27 -3.11 1.60 25.81
C PHE A 27 -4.58 1.24 26.13
N LEU A 28 -5.48 1.26 25.15
CA LEU A 28 -6.88 0.85 25.33
C LEU A 28 -6.99 -0.64 25.74
N ALA A 29 -6.11 -1.50 25.22
CA ALA A 29 -6.03 -2.91 25.59
C ALA A 29 -5.38 -3.14 26.98
N GLY A 30 -4.81 -2.11 27.60
CA GLY A 30 -4.10 -2.20 28.88
C GLY A 30 -2.71 -2.85 28.80
N GLU A 31 -2.13 -2.98 27.59
CA GLU A 31 -0.80 -3.56 27.37
C GLU A 31 0.33 -2.59 27.75
N ILE A 32 0.09 -1.29 27.61
CA ILE A 32 1.03 -0.23 27.97
C ILE A 32 0.32 0.84 28.80
N ASP A 33 1.08 1.54 29.65
CA ASP A 33 0.58 2.70 30.39
C ASP A 33 0.72 4.01 29.59
N GLU A 34 0.11 5.09 30.09
CA GLU A 34 0.15 6.40 29.44
C GLU A 34 1.59 6.95 29.33
N HIS A 35 2.48 6.61 30.27
CA HIS A 35 3.87 7.06 30.22
C HIS A 35 4.63 6.37 29.08
N GLU A 36 4.50 5.05 28.94
CA GLU A 36 5.08 4.29 27.84
C GLU A 36 4.52 4.74 26.48
N ARG A 37 3.21 5.00 26.40
CA ARG A 37 2.58 5.58 25.19
C ARG A 37 3.23 6.90 24.80
N GLN A 38 3.42 7.82 25.75
CA GLN A 38 4.06 9.12 25.50
C GLN A 38 5.51 8.98 25.03
N GLU A 39 6.27 8.04 25.61
CA GLU A 39 7.66 7.81 25.20
C GLU A 39 7.76 7.24 23.77
N ILE A 40 6.84 6.35 23.38
CA ILE A 40 6.75 5.86 21.99
C ILE A 40 6.49 7.04 21.04
N VAL A 41 5.49 7.88 21.32
CA VAL A 41 5.13 9.03 20.48
C VAL A 41 6.30 10.01 20.33
N ARG A 42 7.01 10.33 21.42
CA ARG A 42 8.16 11.26 21.40
C ARG A 42 9.33 10.77 20.58
N ARG A 43 9.52 9.46 20.46
CA ARG A 43 10.71 8.84 19.87
C ARG A 43 10.47 8.22 18.50
N ALA A 44 9.22 8.11 18.06
CA ALA A 44 8.83 7.48 16.79
C ALA A 44 9.38 8.20 15.54
N CYS A 45 9.55 9.52 15.59
CA CYS A 45 9.97 10.34 14.46
C CYS A 45 11.25 11.11 14.81
N PRO A 46 12.46 10.53 14.63
CA PRO A 46 13.70 11.11 15.13
C PRO A 46 14.25 12.28 14.30
N GLY A 47 13.71 12.54 13.10
CA GLY A 47 14.25 13.54 12.17
C GLY A 47 13.39 13.72 10.92
N ALA A 48 13.99 14.25 9.86
CA ALA A 48 13.32 14.51 8.59
C ALA A 48 13.16 13.26 7.72
N GLY A 49 12.17 13.30 6.81
CA GLY A 49 11.94 12.28 5.79
C GLY A 49 10.49 11.75 5.78
N ALA A 50 10.14 11.02 4.73
CA ALA A 50 8.83 10.37 4.65
C ALA A 50 8.76 9.14 5.56
N CYS A 51 7.55 8.62 5.82
CA CYS A 51 7.31 7.47 6.68
C CYS A 51 8.16 6.24 6.26
N GLY A 52 8.82 5.59 7.22
CA GLY A 52 9.94 4.65 6.96
C GLY A 52 9.59 3.27 6.38
N GLY A 53 8.39 2.75 6.63
CA GLY A 53 7.93 1.48 6.07
C GLY A 53 7.62 1.57 4.57
N MET A 54 7.24 0.45 3.96
CA MET A 54 6.76 0.39 2.58
C MET A 54 5.32 0.91 2.45
N TYR A 55 5.11 2.12 2.92
CA TYR A 55 3.86 2.88 2.80
C TYR A 55 3.82 3.61 1.45
N THR A 56 2.79 4.43 1.22
CA THR A 56 2.56 5.12 -0.06
C THR A 56 3.78 5.91 -0.53
N ALA A 57 4.47 6.65 0.36
CA ALA A 57 5.62 7.46 -0.02
C ALA A 57 6.79 6.62 -0.59
N ASN A 58 7.23 5.61 0.15
CA ASN A 58 8.31 4.72 -0.28
C ASN A 58 7.91 3.84 -1.47
N THR A 59 6.65 3.40 -1.51
CA THR A 59 6.10 2.63 -2.64
C THR A 59 6.12 3.44 -3.93
N MET A 60 5.65 4.69 -3.89
CA MET A 60 5.65 5.54 -5.06
C MET A 60 7.06 6.00 -5.42
N ALA A 61 7.94 6.23 -4.46
CA ALA A 61 9.34 6.52 -4.75
C ALA A 61 10.00 5.35 -5.52
N LEU A 62 9.84 4.11 -5.05
CA LEU A 62 10.28 2.89 -5.73
C LEU A 62 9.69 2.78 -7.14
N ALA A 63 8.37 2.94 -7.26
CA ALA A 63 7.68 2.82 -8.54
C ALA A 63 8.17 3.86 -9.55
N ILE A 64 8.40 5.10 -9.11
CA ILE A 64 8.87 6.21 -9.96
C ILE A 64 10.33 6.01 -10.36
N GLU A 65 11.19 5.46 -9.49
CA GLU A 65 12.55 5.07 -9.87
C GLU A 65 12.54 3.93 -10.89
N THR A 66 11.67 2.94 -10.70
CA THR A 66 11.50 1.81 -11.61
C THR A 66 10.93 2.22 -12.97
N LEU A 67 10.02 3.22 -12.99
CA LEU A 67 9.55 3.88 -14.21
C LEU A 67 10.68 4.59 -14.97
N GLY A 68 11.82 4.82 -14.33
CA GLY A 68 12.94 5.58 -14.89
C GLY A 68 12.77 7.09 -14.75
N MET A 69 11.90 7.59 -13.86
CA MET A 69 11.60 9.01 -13.70
C MET A 69 12.39 9.70 -12.58
N THR A 70 13.23 8.96 -11.84
CA THR A 70 14.23 9.51 -10.92
C THR A 70 15.61 8.91 -11.20
N LEU A 71 16.65 9.59 -10.73
CA LEU A 71 18.00 9.04 -10.77
C LEU A 71 18.07 7.77 -9.90
N PRO A 72 18.96 6.80 -10.22
CA PRO A 72 19.17 5.63 -9.39
C PRO A 72 19.48 6.01 -7.93
N TYR A 73 19.02 5.19 -6.99
CA TYR A 73 19.12 5.37 -5.53
C TYR A 73 18.25 6.49 -4.94
N SER A 74 17.49 7.23 -5.75
CA SER A 74 16.60 8.28 -5.26
C SER A 74 15.62 7.74 -4.23
N SER A 75 15.01 6.58 -4.47
CA SER A 75 13.94 5.99 -3.66
C SER A 75 14.39 5.37 -2.35
N SER A 76 15.64 4.92 -2.23
CA SER A 76 16.15 4.26 -1.01
C SER A 76 16.98 5.17 -0.12
N THR A 77 17.67 6.16 -0.68
CA THR A 77 18.57 7.03 0.10
C THR A 77 17.81 7.79 1.19
N PRO A 78 18.17 7.65 2.49
CA PRO A 78 17.52 8.37 3.59
C PRO A 78 17.62 9.89 3.45
N ALA A 79 16.64 10.61 4.00
CA ALA A 79 16.51 12.07 3.80
C ALA A 79 17.71 12.88 4.32
N GLU A 80 18.28 12.45 5.46
CA GLU A 80 19.41 13.11 6.11
C GLU A 80 20.78 12.55 5.68
N ASP A 81 20.82 11.71 4.64
CA ASP A 81 22.08 11.17 4.11
C ASP A 81 22.72 12.16 3.12
N GLU A 82 24.03 12.36 3.21
CA GLU A 82 24.80 13.21 2.28
C GLU A 82 24.63 12.82 0.81
N ARG A 83 24.36 11.55 0.52
CA ARG A 83 24.05 11.08 -0.84
C ARG A 83 22.80 11.75 -1.41
N LYS A 84 21.80 12.08 -0.58
CA LYS A 84 20.60 12.80 -1.00
C LYS A 84 20.94 14.22 -1.49
N HIS A 85 21.84 14.90 -0.78
CA HIS A 85 22.31 16.23 -1.21
C HIS A 85 23.09 16.14 -2.54
N ARG A 86 23.94 15.12 -2.71
CA ARG A 86 24.65 14.89 -3.98
C ARG A 86 23.70 14.59 -5.14
N GLU A 87 22.64 13.84 -4.92
CA GLU A 87 21.59 13.59 -5.92
C GLU A 87 20.93 14.90 -6.37
N CYS A 88 20.60 15.81 -5.44
CA CYS A 88 20.04 17.12 -5.78
C CYS A 88 20.97 17.92 -6.71
N LEU A 89 22.29 17.87 -6.50
CA LEU A 89 23.28 18.50 -7.37
C LEU A 89 23.40 17.80 -8.73
N ALA A 90 23.21 16.47 -8.77
CA ALA A 90 23.25 15.67 -10.00
C ALA A 90 22.01 15.85 -10.90
N ALA A 91 20.88 16.31 -10.34
CA ALA A 91 19.65 16.56 -11.10
C ALA A 91 19.83 17.61 -12.20
N GLY A 92 20.63 18.65 -11.99
CA GLY A 92 20.88 19.70 -12.98
C GLY A 92 21.51 19.17 -14.28
N PRO A 93 22.67 18.50 -14.20
CA PRO A 93 23.27 17.83 -15.37
C PRO A 93 22.35 16.81 -16.05
N ALA A 94 21.57 16.04 -15.28
CA ALA A 94 20.63 15.07 -15.85
C ALA A 94 19.53 15.76 -16.67
N ILE A 95 18.90 16.81 -16.12
CA ILE A 95 17.88 17.60 -16.85
C ILE A 95 18.46 18.21 -18.13
N LYS A 96 19.68 18.76 -18.07
CA LYS A 96 20.36 19.28 -19.27
C LYS A 96 20.51 18.20 -20.34
N ARG A 97 20.94 17.00 -19.96
CA ARG A 97 21.08 15.86 -20.87
C ARG A 97 19.75 15.47 -21.51
N LEU A 98 18.66 15.47 -20.75
CA LEU A 98 17.32 15.19 -21.27
C LEU A 98 16.87 16.22 -22.29
N LEU A 99 17.16 17.51 -22.05
CA LEU A 99 16.88 18.58 -23.00
C LEU A 99 17.67 18.43 -24.30
N GLU A 100 18.95 18.04 -24.22
CA GLU A 100 19.79 17.79 -25.40
C GLU A 100 19.29 16.59 -26.23
N LEU A 101 18.68 15.60 -25.58
CA LEU A 101 18.09 14.42 -26.23
C LEU A 101 16.65 14.62 -26.72
N ASP A 102 16.00 15.71 -26.29
CA ASP A 102 14.54 15.85 -26.36
C ASP A 102 13.81 14.62 -25.78
N LEU A 103 14.35 14.03 -24.69
CA LEU A 103 13.77 12.86 -24.04
C LEU A 103 12.67 13.30 -23.06
N LYS A 104 11.41 13.04 -23.41
CA LYS A 104 10.22 13.53 -22.70
C LYS A 104 9.64 12.46 -21.78
N PRO A 105 8.79 12.84 -20.80
CA PRO A 105 8.14 11.89 -19.91
C PRO A 105 7.37 10.75 -20.62
N ARG A 106 6.78 11.01 -21.79
CA ARG A 106 6.07 9.99 -22.59
C ARG A 106 7.00 8.98 -23.27
N ASP A 107 8.26 9.34 -23.47
CA ASP A 107 9.28 8.46 -24.04
C ASP A 107 9.83 7.49 -22.98
N ILE A 108 9.71 7.86 -21.69
CA ILE A 108 10.17 7.10 -20.51
C ILE A 108 9.02 6.26 -19.93
N MET A 109 7.88 6.88 -19.61
CA MET A 109 6.73 6.24 -18.97
C MET A 109 5.88 5.47 -19.97
N THR A 110 6.45 4.42 -20.54
CA THR A 110 5.79 3.49 -21.48
C THR A 110 4.97 2.42 -20.76
N ARG A 111 4.16 1.66 -21.50
CA ARG A 111 3.42 0.52 -20.96
C ARG A 111 4.34 -0.47 -20.22
N THR A 112 5.50 -0.78 -20.80
CA THR A 112 6.51 -1.66 -20.21
C THR A 112 7.09 -1.07 -18.92
N ALA A 113 7.36 0.24 -18.88
CA ALA A 113 7.86 0.90 -17.66
C ALA A 113 6.84 0.83 -16.51
N PHE A 114 5.54 1.01 -16.81
CA PHE A 114 4.47 0.81 -15.81
C PHE A 114 4.40 -0.63 -15.33
N GLU A 115 4.58 -1.61 -16.23
CA GLU A 115 4.62 -3.02 -15.87
C GLU A 115 5.79 -3.36 -14.93
N ASN A 116 6.99 -2.85 -15.23
CA ASN A 116 8.15 -2.96 -14.33
C ASN A 116 7.85 -2.36 -12.95
N ALA A 117 7.22 -1.18 -12.92
CA ALA A 117 6.88 -0.52 -11.66
C ALA A 117 5.87 -1.33 -10.84
N MET A 118 4.86 -1.92 -11.48
CA MET A 118 3.92 -2.83 -10.80
C MET A 118 4.63 -4.07 -10.24
N VAL A 119 5.57 -4.65 -10.98
CA VAL A 119 6.40 -5.78 -10.50
C VAL A 119 7.20 -5.38 -9.27
N ALA A 120 7.91 -4.25 -9.31
CA ALA A 120 8.69 -3.78 -8.17
C ALA A 120 7.80 -3.49 -6.94
N VAL A 121 6.63 -2.87 -7.14
CA VAL A 121 5.64 -2.64 -6.07
C VAL A 121 5.20 -3.96 -5.42
N SER A 122 4.91 -5.00 -6.21
CA SER A 122 4.53 -6.33 -5.70
C SER A 122 5.68 -7.00 -4.93
N VAL A 123 6.88 -7.02 -5.49
CA VAL A 123 8.07 -7.64 -4.86
C VAL A 123 8.35 -7.03 -3.49
N LEU A 124 8.23 -5.69 -3.36
CA LEU A 124 8.54 -4.98 -2.12
C LEU A 124 7.37 -4.87 -1.13
N GLY A 125 6.19 -5.41 -1.43
CA GLY A 125 5.05 -5.34 -0.50
C GLY A 125 4.39 -3.95 -0.43
N GLY A 126 4.40 -3.21 -1.54
CA GLY A 126 3.94 -1.83 -1.67
C GLY A 126 2.52 -1.51 -1.19
N SER A 127 2.23 -0.23 -1.03
CA SER A 127 0.89 0.27 -0.71
C SER A 127 -0.12 0.02 -1.83
N THR A 128 -1.36 -0.31 -1.47
CA THR A 128 -2.50 -0.40 -2.40
C THR A 128 -2.78 0.93 -3.11
N ASN A 129 -2.40 2.06 -2.50
CA ASN A 129 -2.48 3.39 -3.13
C ASN A 129 -1.66 3.50 -4.42
N ALA A 130 -0.67 2.62 -4.63
CA ALA A 130 0.06 2.56 -5.89
C ALA A 130 -0.86 2.29 -7.08
N VAL A 131 -1.94 1.52 -6.89
CA VAL A 131 -2.95 1.26 -7.93
C VAL A 131 -3.56 2.57 -8.42
N LEU A 132 -4.05 3.41 -7.49
CA LEU A 132 -4.65 4.71 -7.82
C LEU A 132 -3.65 5.63 -8.52
N HIS A 133 -2.45 5.76 -7.95
CA HIS A 133 -1.45 6.70 -8.45
C HIS A 133 -0.88 6.30 -9.82
N LEU A 134 -0.56 5.01 -10.02
CA LEU A 134 -0.04 4.54 -11.31
C LEU A 134 -1.12 4.61 -12.41
N ILE A 135 -2.39 4.32 -12.11
CA ILE A 135 -3.49 4.54 -13.06
C ILE A 135 -3.60 6.02 -13.40
N ALA A 136 -3.58 6.92 -12.41
CA ALA A 136 -3.63 8.36 -12.66
C ALA A 136 -2.44 8.87 -13.51
N MET A 137 -1.22 8.41 -13.20
CA MET A 137 -0.02 8.74 -13.96
C MET A 137 -0.09 8.21 -15.40
N SER A 138 -0.53 6.97 -15.59
CA SER A 138 -0.66 6.36 -16.92
C SER A 138 -1.61 7.15 -17.83
N ARG A 139 -2.74 7.62 -17.28
CA ARG A 139 -3.68 8.50 -18.00
C ARG A 139 -3.05 9.81 -18.43
N ALA A 140 -2.21 10.42 -17.59
CA ALA A 140 -1.54 11.69 -17.92
C ALA A 140 -0.57 11.58 -19.11
N VAL A 141 0.01 10.39 -19.33
CA VAL A 141 0.91 10.11 -20.45
C VAL A 141 0.25 9.37 -21.62
N GLY A 142 -1.04 9.05 -21.51
CA GLY A 142 -1.79 8.36 -22.57
C GLY A 142 -1.54 6.86 -22.65
N VAL A 143 -1.09 6.24 -21.56
CA VAL A 143 -0.95 4.78 -21.44
C VAL A 143 -2.21 4.22 -20.79
N ASN A 144 -2.78 3.16 -21.39
CA ASN A 144 -3.89 2.43 -20.78
C ASN A 144 -3.35 1.50 -19.69
N LEU A 145 -3.90 1.60 -18.48
CA LEU A 145 -3.59 0.75 -17.33
C LEU A 145 -4.88 0.53 -16.54
N THR A 146 -5.24 -0.73 -16.29
CA THR A 146 -6.51 -1.11 -15.65
C THR A 146 -6.28 -1.94 -14.39
N LEU A 147 -7.34 -2.21 -13.61
CA LEU A 147 -7.24 -3.06 -12.43
C LEU A 147 -6.84 -4.50 -12.80
N GLU A 148 -7.32 -5.01 -13.93
CA GLU A 148 -6.96 -6.33 -14.44
C GLU A 148 -5.46 -6.46 -14.73
N ASP A 149 -4.80 -5.37 -15.12
CA ASP A 149 -3.34 -5.36 -15.31
C ASP A 149 -2.60 -5.55 -13.99
N PHE A 150 -3.08 -4.94 -12.90
CA PHE A 150 -2.53 -5.17 -11.55
C PHE A 150 -2.71 -6.60 -11.10
N GLN A 151 -3.89 -7.19 -11.33
CA GLN A 151 -4.14 -8.58 -10.95
C GLN A 151 -3.20 -9.53 -11.70
N LYS A 152 -3.07 -9.38 -13.03
CA LYS A 152 -2.15 -10.20 -13.84
C LYS A 152 -0.69 -10.10 -13.38
N VAL A 153 -0.25 -8.91 -12.96
CA VAL A 153 1.09 -8.74 -12.38
C VAL A 153 1.19 -9.43 -11.03
N SER A 154 0.19 -9.25 -10.16
CA SER A 154 0.13 -9.89 -8.85
C SER A 154 0.20 -11.42 -8.95
N ASP A 155 -0.55 -12.02 -9.87
CA ASP A 155 -0.61 -13.49 -10.03
C ASP A 155 0.75 -14.12 -10.33
N ARG A 156 1.61 -13.41 -11.07
CA ARG A 156 2.92 -13.91 -11.52
C ARG A 156 4.12 -13.36 -10.74
N THR A 157 3.91 -12.41 -9.83
CA THR A 157 5.00 -11.71 -9.14
C THR A 157 4.97 -12.01 -7.65
N PRO A 158 5.98 -12.69 -7.10
CA PRO A 158 6.00 -13.04 -5.68
C PRO A 158 6.30 -11.82 -4.80
N LEU A 159 5.85 -11.89 -3.55
CA LEU A 159 6.27 -10.99 -2.49
C LEU A 159 7.61 -11.48 -1.91
N LEU A 160 8.66 -10.67 -2.01
CA LEU A 160 10.01 -11.03 -1.55
C LEU A 160 10.49 -10.22 -0.34
N ALA A 161 10.02 -8.99 -0.16
CA ALA A 161 10.58 -8.10 0.85
C ALA A 161 9.91 -8.24 2.23
N ASN A 162 10.74 -8.41 3.25
CA ASN A 162 10.36 -8.47 4.66
C ASN A 162 10.26 -7.04 5.25
N LEU A 163 9.46 -6.18 4.65
CA LEU A 163 9.34 -4.77 5.01
C LEU A 163 8.02 -4.46 5.72
N LYS A 164 8.05 -3.54 6.69
CA LYS A 164 6.85 -2.99 7.32
C LYS A 164 5.89 -2.44 6.25
N PRO A 165 4.56 -2.61 6.41
CA PRO A 165 3.87 -3.12 7.61
C PRO A 165 3.85 -4.67 7.74
N SER A 166 4.16 -5.40 6.67
CA SER A 166 3.93 -6.85 6.58
C SER A 166 5.09 -7.67 7.15
N GLY A 167 6.26 -7.04 7.22
CA GLY A 167 7.51 -7.59 7.71
C GLY A 167 8.17 -6.72 8.78
N LYS A 168 9.47 -6.93 8.95
CA LYS A 168 10.26 -6.38 10.06
C LYS A 168 10.99 -5.08 9.73
N TYR A 169 11.52 -4.96 8.52
CA TYR A 169 12.49 -3.94 8.14
C TYR A 169 11.84 -2.68 7.55
N VAL A 170 12.61 -1.60 7.41
CA VAL A 170 12.20 -0.32 6.82
C VAL A 170 13.04 0.01 5.59
N MET A 171 12.69 1.06 4.83
CA MET A 171 13.41 1.45 3.61
C MET A 171 14.90 1.79 3.87
N ALA A 172 15.22 2.31 5.05
CA ALA A 172 16.61 2.56 5.43
C ALA A 172 17.46 1.27 5.48
N ASP A 173 16.84 0.13 5.79
CA ASP A 173 17.53 -1.17 5.77
C ASP A 173 17.76 -1.64 4.32
N VAL A 174 16.80 -1.39 3.41
CA VAL A 174 16.98 -1.67 1.97
C VAL A 174 18.17 -0.88 1.41
N ASP A 175 18.32 0.38 1.80
CA ASP A 175 19.47 1.19 1.40
C ASP A 175 20.81 0.58 1.85
N SER A 176 20.85 -0.03 3.04
CA SER A 176 22.06 -0.65 3.61
C SER A 176 22.56 -1.87 2.83
N ILE A 177 21.68 -2.52 2.05
CA ILE A 177 22.00 -3.70 1.22
C ILE A 177 22.12 -3.38 -0.28
N GLY A 178 22.34 -2.10 -0.63
CA GLY A 178 22.52 -1.66 -2.01
C GLY A 178 21.31 -0.94 -2.61
N GLY A 179 20.26 -0.70 -1.83
CA GLY A 179 19.14 0.16 -2.20
C GLY A 179 18.25 -0.41 -3.30
N THR A 180 17.39 0.45 -3.83
CA THR A 180 16.46 0.09 -4.91
C THR A 180 17.19 -0.47 -6.14
N PRO A 181 18.32 0.09 -6.61
CA PRO A 181 19.04 -0.46 -7.76
C PRO A 181 19.49 -1.92 -7.58
N ALA A 182 19.92 -2.34 -6.39
CA ALA A 182 20.31 -3.74 -6.16
C ALA A 182 19.11 -4.69 -6.30
N VAL A 183 17.93 -4.26 -5.83
CA VAL A 183 16.70 -5.03 -6.00
C VAL A 183 16.27 -5.07 -7.47
N LEU A 184 16.29 -3.94 -8.18
CA LEU A 184 15.93 -3.90 -9.60
C LEU A 184 16.90 -4.72 -10.46
N ARG A 185 18.20 -4.70 -10.14
CA ARG A 185 19.18 -5.58 -10.81
C ARG A 185 18.81 -7.05 -10.61
N TYR A 186 18.47 -7.45 -9.39
CA TYR A 186 18.05 -8.83 -9.12
C TYR A 186 16.80 -9.23 -9.93
N LEU A 187 15.80 -8.35 -10.01
CA LEU A 187 14.59 -8.59 -10.81
C LEU A 187 14.89 -8.67 -12.31
N LEU A 188 15.81 -7.84 -12.81
CA LEU A 188 16.27 -7.88 -14.19
C LEU A 188 16.99 -9.19 -14.50
N ASP A 189 17.93 -9.60 -13.64
CA ASP A 189 18.69 -10.85 -13.78
C ASP A 189 17.78 -12.09 -13.78
N LYS A 190 16.65 -12.03 -13.06
CA LYS A 190 15.60 -13.07 -13.04
C LYS A 190 14.58 -12.96 -14.17
N GLY A 191 14.68 -11.94 -15.04
CA GLY A 191 13.75 -11.73 -16.15
C GLY A 191 12.34 -11.31 -15.73
N LEU A 192 12.18 -10.75 -14.54
CA LEU A 192 10.88 -10.27 -14.02
C LEU A 192 10.54 -8.86 -14.50
N ILE A 193 11.54 -8.09 -14.91
CA ILE A 193 11.39 -6.74 -15.46
C ILE A 193 12.14 -6.60 -16.78
N ASP A 194 11.69 -5.68 -17.62
CA ASP A 194 12.32 -5.36 -18.91
C ASP A 194 13.34 -4.22 -18.75
N GLY A 195 14.60 -4.50 -19.07
CA GLY A 195 15.70 -3.54 -18.96
C GLY A 195 15.80 -2.52 -20.09
N SER A 196 15.02 -2.64 -21.17
CA SER A 196 15.10 -1.78 -22.36
C SER A 196 14.48 -0.39 -22.19
N CYS A 197 13.71 -0.18 -21.12
CA CYS A 197 13.06 1.09 -20.82
C CYS A 197 14.08 2.23 -20.65
N MET A 198 13.87 3.33 -21.37
CA MET A 198 14.66 4.57 -21.19
C MET A 198 14.41 5.18 -19.82
N THR A 199 15.41 5.85 -19.25
CA THR A 199 15.28 6.57 -17.97
C THR A 199 15.76 8.02 -18.07
N VAL A 200 15.56 8.79 -16.99
CA VAL A 200 16.03 10.17 -16.86
C VAL A 200 17.56 10.33 -16.90
N THR A 201 18.33 9.24 -16.89
CA THR A 201 19.78 9.30 -17.13
C THR A 201 20.12 9.46 -18.61
N GLY A 202 19.15 9.24 -19.51
CA GLY A 202 19.37 9.15 -20.94
C GLY A 202 19.94 7.80 -21.39
N ALA A 203 19.99 6.81 -20.49
CA ALA A 203 20.34 5.42 -20.77
C ALA A 203 19.17 4.48 -20.42
N THR A 204 19.28 3.21 -20.79
CA THR A 204 18.26 2.21 -20.45
C THR A 204 18.34 1.80 -18.98
N LEU A 205 17.28 1.20 -18.46
CA LEU A 205 17.27 0.63 -17.11
C LEU A 205 18.38 -0.42 -16.95
N ALA A 206 18.60 -1.28 -17.95
CA ALA A 206 19.68 -2.26 -17.94
C ALA A 206 21.07 -1.60 -17.84
N ASP A 207 21.33 -0.55 -18.61
CA ASP A 207 22.61 0.18 -18.58
C ASP A 207 22.87 0.77 -17.20
N ASN A 208 21.84 1.35 -16.57
CA ASN A 208 21.96 1.93 -15.23
C ASN A 208 22.24 0.87 -14.15
N LEU A 209 21.81 -0.37 -14.36
CA LEU A 209 21.95 -1.47 -13.39
C LEU A 209 23.19 -2.34 -13.60
N ALA A 210 23.86 -2.23 -14.76
CA ALA A 210 24.98 -3.10 -15.14
C ALA A 210 26.14 -3.13 -14.12
N SER A 211 26.42 -1.99 -13.47
CA SER A 211 27.51 -1.86 -12.49
C SER A 211 27.08 -1.95 -11.02
N VAL A 212 25.79 -2.11 -10.74
CA VAL A 212 25.26 -2.13 -9.36
C VAL A 212 25.59 -3.47 -8.71
N ALA A 213 26.18 -3.52 -7.52
CA ALA A 213 26.49 -4.80 -6.87
C ALA A 213 25.23 -5.69 -6.70
N PRO A 214 25.33 -7.02 -6.91
CA PRO A 214 24.21 -7.93 -6.69
C PRO A 214 23.86 -8.03 -5.20
N LEU A 215 22.62 -8.44 -4.90
CA LEU A 215 22.20 -8.75 -3.53
C LEU A 215 22.93 -9.98 -3.00
N GLU A 216 23.39 -9.92 -1.75
CA GLU A 216 24.00 -11.03 -1.04
C GLU A 216 22.99 -11.70 -0.10
N PHE A 217 22.35 -12.79 -0.53
CA PHE A 217 21.28 -13.43 0.27
C PHE A 217 21.76 -14.12 1.57
N GLU A 218 23.06 -14.37 1.71
CA GLU A 218 23.62 -15.01 2.92
C GLU A 218 23.83 -14.02 4.09
N THR A 219 23.84 -12.71 3.81
CA THR A 219 24.20 -11.67 4.79
C THR A 219 23.02 -10.80 5.21
N GLN A 220 21.84 -11.00 4.61
CA GLN A 220 20.63 -10.21 4.88
C GLN A 220 19.35 -11.05 4.75
N ASP A 221 18.31 -10.70 5.50
CA ASP A 221 16.97 -11.30 5.49
C ASP A 221 15.85 -10.27 5.18
N ILE A 222 16.22 -9.16 4.53
CA ILE A 222 15.35 -8.06 4.09
C ILE A 222 14.66 -8.41 2.77
N ILE A 223 15.40 -8.94 1.79
CA ILE A 223 14.89 -9.39 0.49
C ILE A 223 15.15 -10.88 0.36
N ARG A 224 14.07 -11.66 0.22
CA ARG A 224 14.12 -13.11 0.04
C ARG A 224 14.46 -13.47 -1.41
N PRO A 225 15.16 -14.59 -1.66
CA PRO A 225 15.37 -15.07 -3.00
C PRO A 225 14.04 -15.54 -3.62
N LEU A 226 13.95 -15.49 -4.95
CA LEU A 226 12.78 -15.88 -5.75
C LEU A 226 12.37 -17.34 -5.49
N GLU A 227 13.36 -18.17 -5.14
CA GLU A 227 13.19 -19.59 -4.83
C GLU A 227 12.55 -19.84 -3.44
N ASP A 228 12.57 -18.85 -2.53
CA ASP A 228 12.00 -18.92 -1.17
C ASP A 228 11.22 -17.63 -0.81
N PRO A 229 10.15 -17.31 -1.59
CA PRO A 229 9.41 -16.07 -1.43
C PRO A 229 8.58 -16.05 -0.13
N ILE A 230 8.21 -14.86 0.33
CA ILE A 230 7.26 -14.72 1.46
C ILE A 230 5.87 -15.20 1.03
N LYS A 231 5.45 -14.84 -0.18
CA LYS A 231 4.23 -15.30 -0.84
C LYS A 231 4.54 -15.55 -2.32
N PRO A 232 4.10 -16.69 -2.90
CA PRO A 232 4.37 -17.02 -4.30
C PRO A 232 3.68 -16.07 -5.30
N SER A 233 2.62 -15.38 -4.86
CA SER A 233 1.94 -14.31 -5.60
C SER A 233 2.07 -12.97 -4.89
N GLY A 234 1.61 -11.91 -5.54
CA GLY A 234 1.61 -10.56 -5.01
C GLY A 234 0.61 -10.38 -3.88
N HIS A 235 0.87 -9.37 -3.05
CA HIS A 235 -0.01 -9.01 -1.94
C HIS A 235 -1.17 -8.11 -2.36
N ILE A 236 -1.05 -7.35 -3.45
CA ILE A 236 -2.16 -6.55 -3.98
C ILE A 236 -3.12 -7.51 -4.68
N GLN A 237 -4.35 -7.59 -4.20
CA GLN A 237 -5.40 -8.39 -4.82
C GLN A 237 -6.52 -7.46 -5.25
N ILE A 238 -6.94 -7.57 -6.50
CA ILE A 238 -8.14 -6.92 -6.99
C ILE A 238 -9.30 -7.86 -6.73
N LEU A 239 -10.36 -7.33 -6.11
CA LEU A 239 -11.56 -8.10 -5.79
C LEU A 239 -12.75 -7.54 -6.55
N TRP A 240 -13.60 -8.42 -7.06
CA TRP A 240 -14.87 -8.09 -7.70
C TRP A 240 -16.01 -8.85 -7.04
N GLY A 241 -17.26 -8.50 -7.30
CA GLY A 241 -18.39 -9.27 -6.79
C GLY A 241 -19.60 -8.39 -6.52
N SER A 242 -20.62 -8.95 -5.88
CA SER A 242 -21.86 -8.20 -5.58
C SER A 242 -21.62 -6.95 -4.73
N LEU A 243 -20.58 -6.93 -3.88
CA LEU A 243 -20.26 -5.77 -3.06
C LEU A 243 -19.40 -4.72 -3.78
N ALA A 244 -18.54 -5.15 -4.72
CA ALA A 244 -17.62 -4.28 -5.47
C ALA A 244 -17.68 -4.58 -6.99
N PRO A 245 -18.79 -4.23 -7.68
CA PRO A 245 -19.03 -4.66 -9.05
C PRO A 245 -18.06 -4.04 -10.07
N THR A 246 -17.43 -2.90 -9.75
CA THR A 246 -16.38 -2.30 -10.60
C THR A 246 -14.97 -2.44 -10.02
N GLY A 247 -14.83 -3.23 -8.96
CA GLY A 247 -13.55 -3.58 -8.35
C GLY A 247 -13.33 -2.94 -6.98
N ALA A 248 -12.46 -3.59 -6.22
CA ALA A 248 -11.88 -3.13 -4.97
C ALA A 248 -10.40 -3.56 -4.91
N VAL A 249 -9.63 -2.94 -4.02
CA VAL A 249 -8.20 -3.24 -3.87
C VAL A 249 -7.92 -3.70 -2.44
N ALA A 250 -7.42 -4.92 -2.31
CA ALA A 250 -7.06 -5.53 -1.05
C ALA A 250 -5.55 -5.72 -0.91
N LYS A 251 -5.08 -5.73 0.33
CA LYS A 251 -3.72 -6.16 0.69
C LYS A 251 -3.80 -7.49 1.43
N ILE A 252 -3.46 -8.58 0.74
CA ILE A 252 -3.53 -9.96 1.26
C ILE A 252 -2.14 -10.58 1.24
N THR A 253 -1.50 -10.66 2.40
CA THR A 253 -0.13 -11.19 2.54
C THR A 253 -0.06 -12.71 2.65
N GLY A 254 -1.20 -13.37 2.87
CA GLY A 254 -1.34 -14.80 3.10
C GLY A 254 -1.20 -15.22 4.57
N LYS A 255 -0.66 -14.35 5.44
CA LYS A 255 -0.56 -14.61 6.90
C LYS A 255 -1.93 -14.61 7.57
N GLU A 256 -2.85 -13.85 7.02
CA GLU A 256 -4.24 -13.71 7.45
C GLU A 256 -5.14 -14.86 6.94
N GLY A 257 -4.62 -15.72 6.06
CA GLY A 257 -5.42 -16.67 5.28
C GLY A 257 -5.84 -16.08 3.94
N GLU A 258 -6.61 -16.86 3.17
CA GLU A 258 -7.02 -16.49 1.81
C GLU A 258 -8.53 -16.22 1.71
N ARG A 259 -9.30 -16.54 2.76
CA ARG A 259 -10.76 -16.31 2.81
C ARG A 259 -11.19 -15.84 4.20
N PHE A 260 -12.09 -14.87 4.23
CA PHE A 260 -12.75 -14.38 5.45
C PHE A 260 -14.25 -14.24 5.20
N SER A 261 -15.08 -14.64 6.16
CA SER A 261 -16.53 -14.49 6.08
C SER A 261 -17.10 -14.21 7.46
N GLY A 262 -17.98 -13.21 7.55
CA GLY A 262 -18.51 -12.78 8.84
C GLY A 262 -19.61 -11.73 8.75
N PRO A 263 -20.28 -11.45 9.88
CA PRO A 263 -21.34 -10.45 9.94
C PRO A 263 -20.79 -9.03 9.83
N ALA A 264 -21.50 -8.17 9.11
CA ALA A 264 -21.14 -6.78 8.93
C ALA A 264 -21.37 -5.96 10.22
N LYS A 265 -20.43 -5.07 10.51
CA LYS A 265 -20.55 -3.96 11.46
C LYS A 265 -20.36 -2.66 10.70
N VAL A 266 -21.45 -1.93 10.49
CA VAL A 266 -21.52 -0.83 9.54
C VAL A 266 -21.36 0.52 10.23
N PHE A 267 -20.47 1.34 9.69
CA PHE A 267 -20.16 2.69 10.16
C PHE A 267 -20.14 3.65 8.97
N ASP A 268 -20.83 4.79 9.13
CA ASP A 268 -20.93 5.83 8.10
C ASP A 268 -19.79 6.87 8.18
N GLN A 269 -18.88 6.71 9.15
CA GLN A 269 -17.70 7.56 9.36
C GLN A 269 -16.66 6.88 10.26
N GLU A 270 -15.40 7.26 10.11
CA GLU A 270 -14.26 6.77 10.89
C GLU A 270 -14.49 6.84 12.42
N GLU A 271 -14.96 7.98 12.94
CA GLU A 271 -15.07 8.20 14.39
C GLU A 271 -16.12 7.29 15.05
N ALA A 272 -17.16 6.91 14.30
CA ALA A 272 -18.20 6.00 14.80
C ALA A 272 -17.65 4.59 15.02
N MET A 273 -16.76 4.13 14.13
CA MET A 273 -16.06 2.85 14.26
C MET A 273 -15.13 2.86 15.49
N LEU A 274 -14.35 3.93 15.69
CA LEU A 274 -13.47 4.07 16.85
C LEU A 274 -14.25 4.06 18.17
N ALA A 275 -15.35 4.81 18.25
CA ALA A 275 -16.21 4.84 19.44
C ALA A 275 -16.88 3.49 19.72
N ALA A 276 -17.11 2.66 18.70
CA ALA A 276 -17.62 1.30 18.86
C ALA A 276 -16.53 0.35 19.38
N LEU A 277 -15.29 0.48 18.89
CA LEU A 277 -14.14 -0.28 19.39
C LEU A 277 -13.89 0.00 20.88
N GLU A 278 -13.87 1.27 21.30
CA GLU A 278 -13.69 1.68 22.70
C GLU A 278 -14.76 1.10 23.64
N LYS A 279 -15.98 0.91 23.13
CA LYS A 279 -17.11 0.35 23.87
C LYS A 279 -17.17 -1.19 23.80
N GLY A 280 -16.18 -1.84 23.18
CA GLY A 280 -16.14 -3.29 23.02
C GLY A 280 -17.26 -3.84 22.14
N LYS A 281 -17.75 -3.07 21.16
CA LYS A 281 -18.85 -3.48 20.26
C LYS A 281 -18.37 -4.20 18.99
N ILE A 282 -17.05 -4.27 18.78
CA ILE A 282 -16.42 -5.00 17.69
C ILE A 282 -15.91 -6.33 18.25
N SER A 283 -16.29 -7.42 17.61
CA SER A 283 -15.99 -8.79 18.02
C SER A 283 -15.15 -9.51 16.98
N LYS A 284 -14.45 -10.57 17.43
CA LYS A 284 -13.78 -11.50 16.51
C LYS A 284 -14.78 -12.08 15.53
N GLY A 285 -14.41 -12.14 14.25
CA GLY A 285 -15.23 -12.60 13.14
C GLY A 285 -16.01 -11.47 12.44
N ASP A 286 -16.05 -10.25 12.98
CA ASP A 286 -16.79 -9.15 12.35
C ASP A 286 -16.10 -8.68 11.04
N VAL A 287 -16.94 -8.30 10.06
CA VAL A 287 -16.51 -7.52 8.89
C VAL A 287 -16.88 -6.05 9.14
N ILE A 288 -15.88 -5.25 9.44
CA ILE A 288 -16.03 -3.82 9.75
C ILE A 288 -16.14 -3.05 8.44
N VAL A 289 -17.29 -2.42 8.22
CA VAL A 289 -17.59 -1.63 7.02
C VAL A 289 -17.54 -0.15 7.39
N ILE A 290 -16.60 0.60 6.82
CA ILE A 290 -16.55 2.06 6.95
C ILE A 290 -16.89 2.64 5.58
N ARG A 291 -18.05 3.28 5.45
CA ARG A 291 -18.57 3.77 4.17
C ARG A 291 -18.80 5.27 4.17
N TYR A 292 -19.04 5.84 2.99
CA TYR A 292 -19.08 7.30 2.78
C TYR A 292 -17.71 7.97 3.01
N GLU A 293 -16.63 7.22 2.76
CA GLU A 293 -15.26 7.72 2.81
C GLU A 293 -14.63 7.71 1.40
N GLY A 294 -15.44 7.53 0.36
CA GLY A 294 -15.03 7.59 -1.04
C GLY A 294 -14.71 9.02 -1.53
N PRO A 295 -14.34 9.18 -2.82
CA PRO A 295 -14.02 10.47 -3.42
C PRO A 295 -15.09 11.56 -3.23
N LYS A 296 -16.37 11.21 -3.28
CA LYS A 296 -17.48 12.15 -3.09
C LYS A 296 -18.03 12.12 -1.68
N GLY A 297 -18.12 10.93 -1.06
CA GLY A 297 -18.71 10.77 0.28
C GLY A 297 -17.87 11.37 1.40
N GLY A 298 -16.55 11.22 1.34
CA GLY A 298 -15.61 11.69 2.36
C GLY A 298 -15.71 13.20 2.61
N PRO A 299 -15.51 14.08 1.60
CA PRO A 299 -14.97 13.90 0.24
C PRO A 299 -13.44 13.72 0.20
N GLY A 300 -12.88 13.54 -1.01
CA GLY A 300 -11.43 13.49 -1.23
C GLY A 300 -10.79 12.13 -0.95
N MET A 301 -11.61 11.12 -0.66
CA MET A 301 -11.17 9.75 -0.39
C MET A 301 -10.09 9.70 0.70
N PRO A 302 -10.41 10.07 1.96
CA PRO A 302 -9.43 10.15 3.04
C PRO A 302 -8.69 8.82 3.25
N GLU A 303 -7.43 8.93 3.71
CA GLU A 303 -6.63 7.77 4.10
C GLU A 303 -6.78 7.52 5.60
N MET A 304 -7.47 6.45 5.94
CA MET A 304 -7.76 6.06 7.32
C MET A 304 -6.64 5.16 7.85
N LEU A 305 -5.76 5.72 8.68
CA LEU A 305 -4.74 4.96 9.41
C LEU A 305 -5.25 4.53 10.80
N THR A 306 -5.97 5.41 11.48
CA THR A 306 -6.45 5.20 12.85
C THR A 306 -7.25 3.91 13.03
N PRO A 307 -8.22 3.55 12.17
CA PRO A 307 -9.03 2.34 12.36
C PRO A 307 -8.16 1.09 12.31
N THR A 308 -7.26 1.02 11.33
CA THR A 308 -6.37 -0.13 11.18
C THR A 308 -5.39 -0.25 12.35
N SER A 309 -4.78 0.86 12.80
CA SER A 309 -3.85 0.84 13.93
C SER A 309 -4.55 0.57 15.26
N ALA A 310 -5.77 1.05 15.45
CA ALA A 310 -6.55 0.80 16.66
C ALA A 310 -6.96 -0.68 16.76
N ILE A 311 -7.42 -1.28 15.67
CA ILE A 311 -7.73 -2.72 15.59
C ILE A 311 -6.47 -3.58 15.86
N MET A 312 -5.33 -3.18 15.30
CA MET A 312 -4.06 -3.84 15.55
C MET A 312 -3.63 -3.75 17.01
N GLY A 313 -3.68 -2.55 17.60
CA GLY A 313 -3.32 -2.34 19.00
C GLY A 313 -4.29 -3.00 19.97
N ALA A 314 -5.55 -3.21 19.57
CA ALA A 314 -6.54 -3.98 20.32
C ALA A 314 -6.37 -5.52 20.18
N GLY A 315 -5.38 -5.98 19.42
CA GLY A 315 -5.11 -7.41 19.21
C GLY A 315 -6.11 -8.12 18.30
N LEU A 316 -6.93 -7.39 17.55
CA LEU A 316 -7.97 -7.95 16.67
C LEU A 316 -7.53 -8.09 15.21
N GLY A 317 -6.29 -7.72 14.87
CA GLY A 317 -5.81 -7.60 13.48
C GLY A 317 -5.85 -8.88 12.62
N GLN A 318 -5.96 -10.07 13.22
CA GLN A 318 -6.14 -11.34 12.52
C GLN A 318 -7.57 -11.89 12.63
N ASP A 319 -8.41 -11.27 13.46
CA ASP A 319 -9.72 -11.78 13.81
C ASP A 319 -10.85 -11.03 13.09
N VAL A 320 -10.59 -9.91 12.43
CA VAL A 320 -11.59 -9.09 11.75
C VAL A 320 -11.15 -8.73 10.33
N ALA A 321 -12.12 -8.40 9.48
CA ALA A 321 -11.88 -7.75 8.19
C ALA A 321 -12.27 -6.27 8.25
N LEU A 322 -11.56 -5.42 7.52
CA LEU A 322 -11.87 -4.00 7.37
C LEU A 322 -12.11 -3.69 5.89
N ILE A 323 -13.27 -3.12 5.58
CA ILE A 323 -13.63 -2.76 4.21
C ILE A 323 -14.11 -1.30 4.11
N THR A 324 -13.80 -0.64 3.01
CA THR A 324 -14.21 0.76 2.78
C THR A 324 -14.26 1.14 1.29
N ASP A 325 -15.10 2.13 0.98
CA ASP A 325 -15.05 2.88 -0.29
C ASP A 325 -13.95 3.96 -0.31
N GLY A 326 -13.38 4.29 0.84
CA GLY A 326 -12.21 5.14 0.99
C GLY A 326 -10.88 4.40 0.84
N ARG A 327 -9.85 4.87 1.55
CA ARG A 327 -8.50 4.26 1.55
C ARG A 327 -8.10 3.88 2.96
N PHE A 328 -7.51 2.70 3.12
CA PHE A 328 -6.78 2.38 4.33
C PHE A 328 -5.31 2.71 4.15
N SER A 329 -4.68 3.20 5.22
CA SER A 329 -3.24 3.43 5.16
C SER A 329 -2.49 2.11 5.11
N GLY A 330 -1.39 2.09 4.37
CA GLY A 330 -0.53 0.91 4.21
C GLY A 330 0.19 0.47 5.49
N GLY A 331 -0.24 0.88 6.69
CA GLY A 331 0.33 0.57 8.00
C GLY A 331 -0.11 -0.75 8.63
N SER A 332 -0.83 -1.59 7.89
CA SER A 332 -1.62 -2.69 8.45
C SER A 332 -1.49 -3.99 7.65
N HIS A 333 -1.86 -5.11 8.29
CA HIS A 333 -1.90 -6.47 7.74
C HIS A 333 -3.27 -7.08 8.03
N GLY A 334 -3.72 -8.13 7.33
CA GLY A 334 -5.09 -8.68 7.51
C GLY A 334 -5.98 -8.44 6.30
N PHE A 335 -7.25 -8.84 6.38
CA PHE A 335 -8.23 -8.62 5.32
C PHE A 335 -8.65 -7.15 5.26
N ILE A 336 -7.85 -6.35 4.57
CA ILE A 336 -8.03 -4.91 4.44
C ILE A 336 -8.32 -4.59 2.99
N VAL A 337 -9.55 -4.17 2.73
CA VAL A 337 -10.08 -3.88 1.40
C VAL A 337 -10.47 -2.41 1.33
N GLY A 338 -9.81 -1.66 0.45
CA GLY A 338 -10.16 -0.28 0.15
C GLY A 338 -10.67 -0.14 -1.28
N HIS A 339 -11.00 1.08 -1.64
CA HIS A 339 -11.36 1.44 -3.01
C HIS A 339 -12.56 0.64 -3.53
N ILE A 340 -13.49 0.24 -2.66
CA ILE A 340 -14.71 -0.44 -3.10
C ILE A 340 -15.48 0.50 -4.02
N THR A 341 -15.72 0.04 -5.24
CA THR A 341 -16.42 0.82 -6.26
C THR A 341 -17.65 0.07 -6.81
N PRO A 342 -18.76 0.79 -7.06
CA PRO A 342 -18.98 2.23 -6.80
C PRO A 342 -19.00 2.60 -5.31
N GLU A 343 -18.62 3.84 -4.98
CA GLU A 343 -18.62 4.34 -3.59
C GLU A 343 -20.04 4.47 -3.02
N ALA A 344 -20.16 4.58 -1.70
CA ALA A 344 -21.46 4.64 -1.04
C ALA A 344 -22.26 5.89 -1.43
N GLN A 345 -21.59 7.03 -1.62
CA GLN A 345 -22.22 8.30 -2.02
C GLN A 345 -22.90 8.22 -3.39
N GLU A 346 -22.51 7.27 -4.24
CA GLU A 346 -23.08 7.03 -5.57
C GLU A 346 -24.12 5.90 -5.57
N GLY A 347 -24.51 5.39 -4.40
CA GLY A 347 -25.45 4.28 -4.27
C GLY A 347 -24.83 2.94 -4.68
N GLY A 348 -23.51 2.80 -4.57
CA GLY A 348 -22.84 1.51 -4.72
C GLY A 348 -23.34 0.49 -3.70
N PRO A 349 -23.16 -0.83 -3.94
CA PRO A 349 -23.65 -1.87 -3.03
C PRO A 349 -23.20 -1.70 -1.57
N ILE A 350 -22.02 -1.13 -1.32
CA ILE A 350 -21.54 -0.81 0.04
C ILE A 350 -22.46 0.17 0.81
N ALA A 351 -23.20 1.04 0.12
CA ALA A 351 -24.21 1.93 0.72
C ALA A 351 -25.43 1.17 1.26
N LEU A 352 -25.63 -0.07 0.82
CA LEU A 352 -26.82 -0.87 1.08
C LEU A 352 -26.58 -1.97 2.11
N VAL A 353 -25.35 -2.08 2.64
CA VAL A 353 -25.01 -3.01 3.71
C VAL A 353 -25.70 -2.56 5.00
N GLU A 354 -26.28 -3.52 5.71
CA GLU A 354 -26.88 -3.37 7.03
C GLU A 354 -26.13 -4.23 8.06
N ASP A 355 -26.20 -3.84 9.33
CA ASP A 355 -25.58 -4.61 10.43
C ASP A 355 -26.07 -6.07 10.42
N GLY A 356 -25.12 -7.01 10.47
CA GLY A 356 -25.41 -8.45 10.50
C GLY A 356 -25.50 -9.13 9.14
N ASP A 357 -25.50 -8.39 8.02
CA ASP A 357 -25.33 -9.01 6.70
C ASP A 357 -24.03 -9.81 6.64
N THR A 358 -24.04 -10.97 6.01
CA THR A 358 -22.79 -11.73 5.84
C THR A 358 -22.03 -11.19 4.64
N ILE A 359 -20.75 -10.90 4.84
CA ILE A 359 -19.82 -10.50 3.78
C ILE A 359 -18.73 -11.54 3.68
N THR A 360 -18.44 -11.97 2.46
CA THR A 360 -17.41 -12.95 2.15
C THR A 360 -16.32 -12.30 1.29
N ILE A 361 -15.07 -12.37 1.75
CA ILE A 361 -13.87 -11.97 1.01
C ILE A 361 -13.09 -13.24 0.68
N ASP A 362 -12.85 -13.48 -0.61
CA ASP A 362 -12.07 -14.62 -1.09
C ASP A 362 -10.97 -14.13 -2.03
N ALA A 363 -9.72 -14.26 -1.59
CA ALA A 363 -8.54 -13.85 -2.33
C ALA A 363 -8.05 -14.90 -3.33
N ILE A 364 -8.59 -16.13 -3.28
CA ILE A 364 -8.29 -17.20 -4.25
C ILE A 364 -9.09 -16.97 -5.52
N ASP A 365 -10.39 -16.71 -5.36
CA ASP A 365 -11.32 -16.48 -6.47
C ASP A 365 -11.43 -14.99 -6.85
N ASN A 366 -10.69 -14.12 -6.16
CA ASN A 366 -10.72 -12.66 -6.33
C ASN A 366 -12.12 -12.06 -6.16
N VAL A 367 -12.88 -12.55 -5.17
CA VAL A 367 -14.26 -12.11 -4.92
C VAL A 367 -14.49 -11.39 -3.59
N ILE A 368 -15.43 -10.44 -3.60
CA ILE A 368 -16.02 -9.81 -2.42
C ILE A 368 -17.55 -9.77 -2.57
N GLU A 369 -18.23 -10.58 -1.77
CA GLU A 369 -19.66 -10.83 -1.88
C GLU A 369 -20.42 -10.30 -0.66
N LEU A 370 -21.59 -9.74 -0.92
CA LEU A 370 -22.61 -9.44 0.06
C LEU A 370 -23.68 -10.52 -0.04
N ASP A 371 -23.77 -11.37 0.98
CA ASP A 371 -24.59 -12.60 0.96
C ASP A 371 -26.08 -12.29 1.22
N ILE A 372 -26.69 -11.50 0.35
CA ILE A 372 -28.13 -11.19 0.32
C ILE A 372 -28.71 -11.48 -1.07
N SER A 373 -30.03 -11.67 -1.15
CA SER A 373 -30.68 -11.90 -2.44
C SER A 373 -30.68 -10.64 -3.32
N ALA A 374 -30.73 -10.83 -4.64
CA ALA A 374 -30.85 -9.71 -5.58
C ALA A 374 -32.13 -8.87 -5.33
N ASP A 375 -33.23 -9.52 -4.94
CA ASP A 375 -34.48 -8.84 -4.60
C ASP A 375 -34.32 -7.93 -3.37
N GLU A 376 -33.61 -8.39 -2.34
CA GLU A 376 -33.35 -7.59 -1.15
C GLU A 376 -32.40 -6.42 -1.45
N LEU A 377 -31.34 -6.67 -2.23
CA LEU A 377 -30.42 -5.62 -2.67
C LEU A 377 -31.16 -4.53 -3.46
N GLU A 378 -32.07 -4.91 -4.38
CA GLU A 378 -32.87 -3.96 -5.16
C GLU A 378 -33.89 -3.21 -4.31
N ARG A 379 -34.51 -3.90 -3.34
CA ARG A 379 -35.40 -3.26 -2.36
C ARG A 379 -34.65 -2.19 -1.56
N ARG A 380 -33.44 -2.49 -1.07
CA ARG A 380 -32.60 -1.51 -0.35
C ARG A 380 -32.19 -0.37 -1.26
N ARG A 381 -31.78 -0.66 -2.50
CA ARG A 381 -31.41 0.34 -3.52
C ARG A 381 -32.56 1.31 -3.81
N SER A 382 -33.78 0.82 -3.97
CA SER A 382 -34.97 1.63 -4.24
C SER A 382 -35.36 2.56 -3.07
N ASN A 383 -34.97 2.20 -1.85
CA ASN A 383 -35.21 3.01 -0.65
C ASN A 383 -34.01 3.91 -0.29
N TRP A 384 -32.87 3.73 -0.95
CA TRP A 384 -31.67 4.50 -0.66
C TRP A 384 -31.79 5.91 -1.25
N THR A 385 -31.44 6.89 -0.43
CA THR A 385 -31.30 8.29 -0.84
C THR A 385 -29.90 8.73 -0.48
N ALA A 386 -29.20 9.34 -1.44
CA ALA A 386 -27.86 9.87 -1.20
C ALA A 386 -27.88 10.85 -0.02
N PRO A 387 -27.01 10.69 0.98
CA PRO A 387 -26.87 11.70 2.03
C PRO A 387 -26.38 13.02 1.44
N GLU A 388 -26.62 14.12 2.15
CA GLU A 388 -26.11 15.43 1.74
C GLU A 388 -24.59 15.41 1.61
N SER A 389 -24.09 16.04 0.54
CA SER A 389 -22.65 16.17 0.31
C SER A 389 -22.00 16.92 1.47
N LYS A 390 -20.88 16.39 1.97
CA LYS A 390 -20.02 17.06 2.95
C LYS A 390 -19.07 18.11 2.31
N ALA A 391 -19.00 18.16 0.98
CA ALA A 391 -18.10 19.01 0.19
C ALA A 391 -18.55 20.47 0.06
#